data_AF-A0A830D142-F1
#
_entry.id   AF-A0A830D142-F1
#
_cell.length_a   1.000
_cell.length_b   1.000
_cell.length_c   1.000
_cell.angle_alpha   90.00
_cell.angle_beta   90.00
_cell.angle_gamma   90.00
#
_symmetry.space_group_name_H-M   'P 1'
#
loop_
_entity.id
_entity.type
_entity.pdbx_description
1 polymer ?
#
loop_
_entity_poly.entity_id
_entity_poly.type
_entity_poly.pdbx_seq_one_letter_code
_entity_poly.pdbx_strand_id
1 'polypeptide(L)'
;QISPRQGLLRVREFTLAEIEHFVDPDDKSHPKFSEVSTLEFLMFSREDQVSRRVARRIPIAVAVAVGIVNNEMLGYFIGRVYLFLTQLGIDKDRLRFRQHLANEMAHYVADCWDAEIECSNGWIECVGIADRPAYDLRAHTVRFLVKFSNSCGAYTIWLLTSKW
;
A
#
# COMPACT_ATOMS: atom_id res chain seq x y z
N GLN A 1 20.93 5.56 4.90
CA GLN A 1 21.55 4.48 4.11
C GLN A 1 23.08 4.43 4.25
N ILE A 2 23.66 3.25 4.54
CA ILE A 2 25.09 3.07 4.88
C ILE A 2 26.01 3.09 3.65
N SER A 3 25.56 2.60 2.49
CA SER A 3 26.32 2.63 1.22
C SER A 3 25.37 2.85 0.04
N PRO A 4 25.30 4.05 -0.55
CA PRO A 4 24.52 4.30 -1.76
C PRO A 4 25.04 3.45 -2.92
N ARG A 5 24.17 2.64 -3.54
CA ARG A 5 24.45 1.79 -4.70
C ARG A 5 23.18 1.69 -5.54
N GLN A 6 23.26 1.49 -6.85
CA GLN A 6 22.10 1.43 -7.77
C GLN A 6 21.46 2.80 -8.13
N GLY A 7 22.27 3.86 -8.17
CA GLY A 7 21.84 5.17 -8.71
C GLY A 7 20.70 5.80 -7.93
N LEU A 8 19.63 6.20 -8.63
CA LEU A 8 18.46 6.87 -8.05
C LEU A 8 17.62 5.98 -7.12
N LEU A 9 17.85 4.67 -7.12
CA LEU A 9 17.09 3.73 -6.30
C LEU A 9 17.48 3.76 -4.81
N ARG A 10 18.65 4.32 -4.49
CA ARG A 10 19.22 4.34 -3.12
C ARG A 10 19.99 5.63 -2.89
N VAL A 11 19.26 6.65 -2.52
CA VAL A 11 19.79 8.00 -2.28
C VAL A 11 19.59 8.39 -0.82
N ARG A 12 20.39 9.36 -0.35
CA ARG A 12 20.27 9.89 1.02
C ARG A 12 19.17 10.93 1.17
N GLU A 13 18.74 11.50 0.05
CA GLU A 13 17.73 12.54 -0.05
C GLU A 13 16.93 12.29 -1.32
N PHE A 14 15.60 12.33 -1.20
CA PHE A 14 14.64 12.12 -2.28
C PHE A 14 13.35 12.84 -1.94
N THR A 15 12.60 13.22 -2.98
CA THR A 15 11.31 13.88 -2.82
C THR A 15 10.23 12.85 -2.58
N LEU A 16 9.36 13.12 -1.60
CA LEU A 16 8.28 12.25 -1.21
C LEU A 16 6.93 12.91 -1.31
N ALA A 17 5.93 12.12 -1.68
CA ALA A 17 4.53 12.51 -1.66
C ALA A 17 3.79 11.54 -0.73
N GLU A 18 3.08 12.05 0.26
CA GLU A 18 2.44 11.22 1.28
C GLU A 18 1.00 11.68 1.47
N ILE A 19 0.10 10.73 1.61
CA ILE A 19 -1.32 10.96 1.83
C ILE A 19 -1.73 10.20 3.10
N GLU A 20 -1.99 10.95 4.15
CA GLU A 20 -2.64 10.45 5.37
C GLU A 20 -4.15 10.63 5.21
N HIS A 21 -4.89 9.53 5.08
CA HIS A 21 -6.32 9.46 4.92
C HIS A 21 -7.00 8.93 6.19
N PHE A 22 -7.62 9.79 6.98
CA PHE A 22 -8.25 9.41 8.24
C PHE A 22 -9.72 9.02 8.03
N VAL A 23 -10.14 7.91 8.63
CA VAL A 23 -11.52 7.41 8.53
C VAL A 23 -12.00 6.77 9.82
N ASP A 24 -13.28 6.45 9.86
CA ASP A 24 -13.87 5.72 10.97
C ASP A 24 -13.31 4.28 11.02
N PRO A 25 -12.77 3.81 12.15
CA PRO A 25 -12.26 2.44 12.24
C PRO A 25 -13.36 1.38 12.06
N ASP A 26 -14.62 1.73 12.33
CA ASP A 26 -15.77 0.83 12.24
C ASP A 26 -16.42 0.84 10.83
N ASP A 27 -16.12 1.85 10.00
CA ASP A 27 -16.53 1.93 8.59
C ASP A 27 -15.33 2.05 7.64
N LYS A 28 -14.94 0.91 7.09
CA LYS A 28 -13.83 0.77 6.13
C LYS A 28 -14.29 0.70 4.67
N SER A 29 -15.53 1.11 4.39
CA SER A 29 -16.05 1.25 3.01
C SER A 29 -15.46 2.48 2.32
N HIS A 30 -15.55 2.56 0.98
CA HIS A 30 -15.15 3.77 0.27
C HIS A 30 -16.18 4.14 -0.80
N PRO A 31 -16.80 5.34 -0.77
CA PRO A 31 -17.94 5.69 -1.62
C PRO A 31 -17.62 5.69 -3.12
N LYS A 32 -16.34 5.75 -3.49
CA LYS A 32 -15.85 5.71 -4.87
C LYS A 32 -15.19 4.39 -5.27
N PHE A 33 -15.31 3.34 -4.46
CA PHE A 33 -14.70 2.05 -4.79
C PHE A 33 -15.21 1.50 -6.13
N SER A 34 -16.48 1.75 -6.46
CA SER A 34 -17.08 1.38 -7.75
C SER A 34 -16.31 1.93 -8.95
N GLU A 35 -15.68 3.12 -8.85
CA GLU A 35 -14.89 3.73 -9.94
C GLU A 35 -13.65 2.91 -10.32
N VAL A 36 -13.12 2.10 -9.40
CA VAL A 36 -11.93 1.26 -9.64
C VAL A 36 -12.22 -0.23 -9.63
N SER A 37 -13.43 -0.63 -9.25
CA SER A 37 -13.84 -2.02 -9.01
C SER A 37 -13.51 -3.01 -10.14
N THR A 38 -13.56 -2.54 -11.39
CA THR A 38 -13.29 -3.35 -12.59
C THR A 38 -11.82 -3.42 -12.98
N LEU A 39 -10.93 -2.66 -12.33
CA LEU A 39 -9.51 -2.66 -12.63
C LEU A 39 -8.90 -4.01 -12.26
N GLU A 40 -8.08 -4.52 -13.17
CA GLU A 40 -7.37 -5.78 -13.02
C GLU A 40 -5.87 -5.57 -13.22
N PHE A 41 -5.09 -6.07 -12.27
CA PHE A 41 -3.63 -5.95 -12.28
C PHE A 41 -3.00 -7.16 -11.59
N LEU A 42 -1.69 -7.32 -11.77
CA LEU A 42 -0.93 -8.40 -11.14
C LEU A 42 -0.93 -8.20 -9.62
N MET A 43 -1.54 -9.13 -8.89
CA MET A 43 -1.54 -9.16 -7.44
C MET A 43 -0.70 -10.35 -6.96
N PHE A 44 0.18 -10.10 -6.01
CA PHE A 44 1.04 -11.11 -5.38
C PHE A 44 0.69 -11.20 -3.91
N SER A 45 -0.36 -11.97 -3.62
CA SER A 45 -0.88 -12.15 -2.26
C SER A 45 0.14 -12.82 -1.34
N ARG A 46 -0.06 -12.69 -0.03
CA ARG A 46 0.75 -13.39 0.98
C ARG A 46 0.73 -14.91 0.77
N GLU A 47 -0.43 -15.46 0.47
CA GLU A 47 -0.59 -16.90 0.24
C GLU A 47 0.20 -17.36 -0.98
N ASP A 48 0.15 -16.59 -2.08
CA ASP A 48 0.87 -16.90 -3.31
C ASP A 48 2.40 -16.82 -3.09
N GLN A 49 2.88 -15.87 -2.28
CA GLN A 49 4.29 -15.77 -1.89
C GLN A 49 4.76 -17.00 -1.09
N VAL A 50 4.03 -17.36 -0.03
CA VAL A 50 4.38 -18.51 0.83
C VAL A 50 4.32 -19.82 0.04
N SER A 51 3.33 -19.96 -0.84
CA SER A 51 3.14 -21.14 -1.68
C SER A 51 4.06 -21.19 -2.90
N ARG A 52 4.97 -20.21 -3.07
CA ARG A 52 5.86 -20.06 -4.23
C ARG A 52 5.13 -20.07 -5.57
N ARG A 53 3.91 -19.52 -5.58
CA ARG A 53 3.15 -19.24 -6.80
C ARG A 53 3.59 -17.91 -7.38
N VAL A 54 3.11 -17.60 -8.58
CA VAL A 54 3.38 -16.34 -9.27
C VAL A 54 2.24 -15.35 -9.01
N ALA A 55 2.51 -14.06 -9.21
CA ALA A 55 1.49 -13.03 -9.21
C ALA A 55 0.41 -13.34 -10.28
N ARG A 56 -0.84 -13.03 -9.97
CA ARG A 56 -1.99 -13.31 -10.87
C ARG A 56 -2.76 -12.03 -11.13
N ARG A 57 -3.33 -11.92 -12.32
CA ARG A 57 -4.28 -10.84 -12.64
C ARG A 57 -5.58 -11.12 -11.91
N ILE A 58 -6.01 -10.17 -11.07
CA ILE A 58 -7.24 -10.27 -10.28
C ILE A 58 -7.94 -8.91 -10.34
N PRO A 59 -9.25 -8.85 -10.64
CA PRO A 59 -10.02 -7.63 -10.49
C PRO A 59 -10.07 -7.19 -9.03
N ILE A 60 -9.89 -5.90 -8.74
CA ILE A 60 -9.81 -5.42 -7.36
C ILE A 60 -11.10 -5.69 -6.57
N ALA A 61 -12.27 -5.65 -7.23
CA ALA A 61 -13.54 -6.04 -6.62
C ALA A 61 -13.54 -7.50 -6.14
N VAL A 62 -12.97 -8.42 -6.93
CA VAL A 62 -12.87 -9.83 -6.56
C VAL A 62 -11.89 -9.98 -5.39
N ALA A 63 -10.75 -9.30 -5.44
CA ALA A 63 -9.75 -9.36 -4.38
C ALA A 63 -10.29 -8.87 -3.02
N VAL A 64 -11.12 -7.82 -3.02
CA VAL A 64 -11.82 -7.34 -1.81
C VAL A 64 -12.90 -8.34 -1.38
N ALA A 65 -13.74 -8.81 -2.30
CA ALA A 65 -14.85 -9.72 -1.98
C ALA A 65 -14.41 -11.05 -1.37
N VAL A 66 -13.25 -11.58 -1.78
CA VAL A 66 -12.67 -12.83 -1.25
C VAL A 66 -11.72 -12.60 -0.08
N GLY A 67 -11.51 -11.35 0.35
CA GLY A 67 -10.67 -11.00 1.49
C GLY A 67 -9.16 -11.08 1.25
N ILE A 68 -8.69 -11.10 -0.01
CA ILE A 68 -7.26 -10.92 -0.32
C ILE A 68 -6.83 -9.50 0.07
N VAL A 69 -7.65 -8.52 -0.29
CA VAL A 69 -7.51 -7.12 0.15
C VAL A 69 -8.51 -6.87 1.26
N ASN A 70 -8.04 -6.35 2.39
CA ASN A 70 -8.81 -6.30 3.63
C ASN A 70 -10.13 -5.50 3.56
N ASN A 71 -10.18 -4.42 2.77
CA ASN A 71 -11.37 -3.55 2.71
C ASN A 71 -11.42 -2.72 1.41
N GLU A 72 -12.59 -2.14 1.13
CA GLU A 72 -12.82 -1.29 -0.06
C GLU A 72 -11.95 -0.05 -0.08
N MET A 73 -11.63 0.53 1.08
CA MET A 73 -10.75 1.70 1.16
C MET A 73 -9.35 1.40 0.65
N LEU A 74 -8.75 0.31 1.14
CA LEU A 74 -7.46 -0.14 0.68
C LEU A 74 -7.51 -0.50 -0.82
N GLY A 75 -8.57 -1.19 -1.24
CA GLY A 75 -8.79 -1.51 -2.65
C GLY A 75 -8.92 -0.28 -3.54
N TYR A 76 -9.60 0.77 -3.07
CA TYR A 76 -9.74 2.04 -3.77
C TYR A 76 -8.39 2.68 -4.02
N PHE A 77 -7.55 2.79 -2.99
CA PHE A 77 -6.23 3.40 -3.13
C PHE A 77 -5.26 2.57 -3.96
N ILE A 78 -5.31 1.23 -3.88
CA ILE A 78 -4.56 0.35 -4.81
C ILE A 78 -4.97 0.67 -6.26
N GLY A 79 -6.27 0.74 -6.54
CA GLY A 79 -6.78 1.09 -7.87
C GLY A 79 -6.34 2.49 -8.34
N ARG A 80 -6.37 3.48 -7.45
CA ARG A 80 -5.90 4.84 -7.76
C ARG A 80 -4.40 4.91 -8.03
N VAL A 81 -3.59 4.18 -7.27
CA VAL A 81 -2.14 4.07 -7.50
C VAL A 81 -1.87 3.40 -8.84
N TYR A 82 -2.59 2.33 -9.18
CA TYR A 82 -2.48 1.68 -10.49
C TYR A 82 -2.77 2.65 -11.64
N LEU A 83 -3.87 3.40 -11.56
CA LEU A 83 -4.21 4.41 -12.57
C LEU A 83 -3.14 5.49 -12.68
N PHE A 84 -2.63 5.97 -11.56
CA PHE A 84 -1.58 6.98 -11.52
C PHE A 84 -0.27 6.48 -12.19
N LEU A 85 0.23 5.31 -11.79
CA LEU A 85 1.47 4.75 -12.34
C LEU A 85 1.35 4.43 -13.82
N THR A 86 0.21 3.90 -14.26
CA THR A 86 -0.03 3.63 -15.69
C THR A 86 -0.19 4.89 -16.51
N GLN A 87 -0.77 5.95 -15.96
CA GLN A 87 -0.83 7.28 -16.60
C GLN A 87 0.55 7.92 -16.75
N LEU A 88 1.49 7.64 -15.84
CA LEU A 88 2.90 8.03 -15.95
C LEU A 88 3.69 7.23 -17.01
N GLY A 89 3.08 6.22 -17.62
CA GLY A 89 3.71 5.39 -18.67
C GLY A 89 4.38 4.12 -18.17
N ILE A 90 4.15 3.70 -16.91
CA ILE A 90 4.62 2.41 -16.43
C ILE A 90 3.87 1.28 -17.14
N ASP A 91 4.63 0.29 -17.63
CA ASP A 91 4.10 -0.88 -18.30
C ASP A 91 3.25 -1.74 -17.34
N LYS A 92 2.02 -2.04 -17.75
CA LYS A 92 1.01 -2.79 -16.99
C LYS A 92 1.39 -4.25 -16.77
N ASP A 93 2.24 -4.82 -17.62
CA ASP A 93 2.74 -6.20 -17.46
C ASP A 93 3.94 -6.27 -16.51
N ARG A 94 4.56 -5.11 -16.25
CA ARG A 94 5.71 -4.93 -15.37
C ARG A 94 5.37 -4.20 -14.08
N LEU A 95 4.09 -4.08 -13.77
CA LEU A 95 3.57 -3.48 -12.56
C LEU A 95 2.77 -4.54 -11.80
N ARG A 96 3.18 -4.82 -10.56
CA ARG A 96 2.44 -5.71 -9.65
C ARG A 96 2.22 -5.08 -8.30
N PHE A 97 1.24 -5.57 -7.57
CA PHE A 97 0.98 -5.20 -6.18
C PHE A 97 1.31 -6.40 -5.30
N ARG A 98 2.31 -6.27 -4.44
CA ARG A 98 2.75 -7.33 -3.53
C ARG A 98 2.24 -7.06 -2.12
N GLN A 99 1.56 -8.03 -1.53
CA GLN A 99 1.13 -7.95 -0.13
C GLN A 99 2.30 -8.22 0.81
N HIS A 100 2.42 -7.51 1.92
CA HIS A 100 3.45 -7.80 2.92
C HIS A 100 3.18 -9.15 3.59
N LEU A 101 4.26 -9.91 3.86
CA LEU A 101 4.17 -11.12 4.67
C LEU A 101 3.94 -10.75 6.14
N ALA A 102 3.35 -11.68 6.91
CA ALA A 102 3.00 -11.41 8.32
C ALA A 102 4.22 -11.06 9.20
N ASN A 103 5.40 -11.56 8.85
CA ASN A 103 6.67 -11.27 9.52
C ASN A 103 7.32 -9.94 9.08
N GLU A 104 6.86 -9.33 7.99
CA GLU A 104 7.31 -8.02 7.49
C GLU A 104 6.45 -6.87 8.01
N MET A 105 5.26 -7.18 8.54
CA MET A 105 4.34 -6.20 9.10
C MET A 105 4.81 -5.73 10.47
N ALA A 106 4.78 -4.41 10.70
CA ALA A 106 4.86 -3.90 12.06
C ALA A 106 3.64 -4.39 12.86
N HIS A 107 3.82 -4.68 14.15
CA HIS A 107 2.85 -5.35 15.04
C HIS A 107 1.42 -4.74 15.12
N TYR A 108 1.20 -3.59 14.48
CA TYR A 108 -0.03 -2.82 14.48
C TYR A 108 -0.66 -2.66 13.09
N VAL A 109 -0.05 -3.09 11.99
CA VAL A 109 -0.61 -2.90 10.64
C VAL A 109 -1.66 -3.98 10.34
N ALA A 110 -2.81 -3.61 9.76
CA ALA A 110 -3.86 -4.57 9.42
C ALA A 110 -3.61 -5.25 8.08
N ASP A 111 -3.19 -4.48 7.07
CA ASP A 111 -2.81 -4.96 5.73
C ASP A 111 -1.88 -3.94 5.07
N CYS A 112 -0.93 -4.40 4.24
CA CYS A 112 0.04 -3.53 3.57
C CYS A 112 0.37 -4.09 2.19
N TRP A 113 0.39 -3.22 1.19
CA TRP A 113 0.63 -3.54 -0.21
C TRP A 113 1.66 -2.60 -0.82
N ASP A 114 2.61 -3.17 -1.55
CA ASP A 114 3.61 -2.44 -2.32
C ASP A 114 3.28 -2.50 -3.81
N ALA A 115 3.24 -1.36 -4.49
CA ALA A 115 3.32 -1.33 -5.94
C ALA A 115 4.78 -1.50 -6.36
N GLU A 116 5.08 -2.61 -7.02
CA GLU A 116 6.40 -2.96 -7.49
C GLU A 116 6.50 -2.89 -9.02
N ILE A 117 7.59 -2.32 -9.50
CA ILE A 117 7.90 -2.19 -10.93
C ILE A 117 9.05 -3.14 -11.27
N GLU A 118 8.89 -3.91 -12.35
CA GLU A 118 9.95 -4.77 -12.86
C GLU A 118 11.00 -3.94 -13.61
N CYS A 119 12.20 -3.91 -13.05
CA CYS A 119 13.38 -3.29 -13.63
C CYS A 119 14.39 -4.37 -14.04
N SER A 120 15.49 -3.97 -14.69
CA SER A 120 16.59 -4.88 -15.06
C SER A 120 17.20 -5.65 -13.88
N ASN A 121 17.09 -5.09 -12.67
CA ASN A 121 17.61 -5.67 -11.43
C ASN A 121 16.54 -6.43 -10.62
N GLY A 122 15.37 -6.71 -11.22
CA GLY A 122 14.24 -7.35 -10.57
C GLY A 122 13.14 -6.37 -10.18
N TRP A 123 12.25 -6.84 -9.31
CA TRP A 123 11.09 -6.07 -8.82
C TRP A 123 11.51 -5.08 -7.74
N ILE A 124 11.07 -3.83 -7.88
CA ILE A 124 11.42 -2.73 -6.99
C ILE A 124 10.15 -2.02 -6.54
N GLU A 125 9.99 -1.83 -5.23
CA GLU A 125 8.91 -1.01 -4.65
C GLU A 125 9.01 0.45 -5.09
N CYS A 126 7.88 0.97 -5.58
CA CYS A 126 7.72 2.37 -5.99
C CYS A 126 6.68 3.13 -5.14
N VAL A 127 5.69 2.43 -4.55
CA VAL A 127 4.62 3.02 -3.73
C VAL A 127 4.21 2.03 -2.64
N GLY A 128 4.09 2.49 -1.39
CA GLY A 128 3.64 1.67 -0.26
C GLY A 128 2.25 2.09 0.25
N ILE A 129 1.33 1.15 0.35
CA ILE A 129 -0.06 1.40 0.73
C ILE A 129 -0.36 0.62 2.01
N ALA A 130 -0.57 1.31 3.13
CA ALA A 130 -0.66 0.67 4.45
C ALA A 130 -1.94 1.07 5.20
N ASP A 131 -2.66 0.07 5.71
CA ASP A 131 -3.76 0.24 6.68
C ASP A 131 -3.17 0.19 8.09
N ARG A 132 -2.98 1.38 8.69
CA ARG A 132 -2.38 1.57 10.02
C ARG A 132 -3.46 1.95 11.03
N PRO A 133 -4.13 0.99 11.72
CA PRO A 133 -5.05 1.34 12.79
C PRO A 133 -4.34 2.23 13.82
N ALA A 134 -5.07 3.23 14.33
CA ALA A 134 -4.58 4.43 15.01
C ALA A 134 -3.64 4.22 16.21
N TYR A 135 -2.44 3.73 15.95
CA TYR A 135 -1.34 3.63 16.89
C TYR A 135 -0.53 4.94 16.89
N ASP A 136 -0.37 5.57 15.72
CA ASP A 136 0.40 6.81 15.57
C ASP A 136 -0.24 7.99 16.34
N LEU A 137 -1.57 8.11 16.32
CA LEU A 137 -2.29 9.11 17.12
C LEU A 137 -2.16 8.87 18.64
N ARG A 138 -2.12 7.61 19.10
CA ARG A 138 -1.96 7.28 20.53
C ARG A 138 -0.55 7.62 21.02
N ALA A 139 0.48 7.31 20.24
CA ALA A 139 1.87 7.61 20.60
C ALA A 139 2.13 9.12 20.70
N HIS A 140 1.52 9.94 19.83
CA HIS A 140 1.62 11.40 19.90
C HIS A 140 0.81 12.02 21.07
N THR A 141 -0.38 11.47 21.37
CA THR A 141 -1.24 11.94 22.47
C THR A 141 -0.61 11.70 23.86
N VAL A 142 0.20 10.65 24.01
CA VAL A 142 0.89 10.38 25.29
C VAL A 142 2.05 11.36 25.53
N ARG A 143 2.62 11.97 24.48
CA ARG A 143 3.79 12.85 24.57
C ARG A 143 3.45 14.33 24.68
N PHE A 144 2.31 14.75 24.12
CA PHE A 144 1.78 16.10 24.24
C PHE A 144 0.36 16.00 24.79
N LEU A 145 0.08 16.64 25.93
CA LEU A 145 -1.21 16.68 26.65
C LEU A 145 -2.33 17.37 25.84
N VAL A 146 -2.60 16.90 24.63
CA VAL A 146 -3.61 17.40 23.70
C VAL A 146 -4.57 16.24 23.40
N LYS A 147 -5.85 16.40 23.79
CA LYS A 147 -6.89 15.39 23.55
C LYS A 147 -7.33 15.46 22.09
N PHE A 148 -6.92 14.50 21.26
CA PHE A 148 -7.66 14.13 20.04
C PHE A 148 -8.78 13.15 20.43
N SER A 149 -9.96 13.22 19.81
CA SER A 149 -11.06 12.32 20.15
C SER A 149 -10.72 10.87 19.76
N ASN A 150 -10.95 9.94 20.69
CA ASN A 150 -10.52 8.54 20.70
C ASN A 150 -11.14 7.60 19.62
N SER A 151 -11.54 8.08 18.44
CA SER A 151 -12.42 7.31 17.54
C SER A 151 -12.06 7.40 16.05
N CYS A 152 -10.82 7.72 15.69
CA CYS A 152 -10.43 7.85 14.29
C CYS A 152 -9.34 6.84 13.93
N GLY A 153 -9.59 5.97 12.94
CA GLY A 153 -8.60 5.14 12.28
C GLY A 153 -7.81 5.98 11.27
N ALA A 154 -6.55 5.65 11.04
CA ALA A 154 -5.74 6.30 10.01
C ALA A 154 -5.45 5.28 8.90
N TYR A 155 -5.65 5.68 7.65
CA TYR A 155 -5.10 4.99 6.50
C TYR A 155 -3.97 5.85 6.00
N THR A 156 -2.78 5.29 5.84
CA THR A 156 -1.71 6.04 5.22
C THR A 156 -1.40 5.44 3.87
N ILE A 157 -1.64 6.22 2.82
CA ILE A 157 -1.07 5.94 1.52
C ILE A 157 0.24 6.70 1.45
N TRP A 158 1.34 5.97 1.55
CA TRP A 158 2.65 6.53 1.30
C TRP A 158 2.90 6.45 -0.21
N LEU A 159 2.82 7.57 -0.92
CA LEU A 159 3.38 7.70 -2.28
C LEU A 159 4.91 7.91 -2.16
N LEU A 160 5.54 6.95 -1.49
CA LEU A 160 6.97 6.89 -1.29
C LEU A 160 7.59 6.05 -2.39
N THR A 161 8.36 6.70 -3.27
CA THR A 161 9.52 6.03 -3.83
C THR A 161 10.41 5.64 -2.65
N SER A 162 10.64 4.35 -2.44
CA SER A 162 11.58 3.76 -1.48
C SER A 162 11.27 3.87 0.03
N LYS A 163 10.58 2.86 0.59
CA LYS A 163 10.96 2.32 1.92
C LYS A 163 12.27 1.52 1.78
N TRP A 164 13.47 2.12 1.86
CA TRP A 164 14.71 1.31 1.90
C TRP A 164 15.84 1.90 2.76
#